data_AF-A0A2E3CM47-F1
#
_entry.id   AF-A0A2E3CM47-F1
#
_cell.length_a   1.000
_cell.length_b   1.000
_cell.length_c   1.000
_cell.angle_alpha   90.00
_cell.angle_beta   90.00
_cell.angle_gamma   90.00
#
_symmetry.space_group_name_H-M   'P 1'
#
loop_
_entity.id
_entity.type
_entity.pdbx_description
1 polymer ?
#
loop_
_entity_poly.entity_id
_entity_poly.type
_entity_poly.pdbx_seq_one_letter_code
_entity_poly.pdbx_strand_id
1 'polypeptide(L)'
;MPDLPDLPADQGQRPQSFEVPSALPSVLARALAFSAVIIAGICGGLMGLALGRLQWDKTEQAWIILVSIVGSISASVGVAIVAVLVLRAMAEWSDVASIRVRRR
;
A
#
# COMPACT_ATOMS: atom_id res chain seq x y z
N MET A 1 33.56 -20.48 -56.71
CA MET A 1 32.72 -20.43 -55.51
C MET A 1 33.58 -19.76 -54.43
N PRO A 2 33.36 -18.48 -54.09
CA PRO A 2 34.14 -17.80 -53.07
C PRO A 2 33.86 -18.39 -51.69
N ASP A 3 34.92 -18.70 -50.94
CA ASP A 3 34.85 -19.16 -49.55
C ASP A 3 34.20 -18.08 -48.67
N LEU A 4 33.04 -18.41 -48.10
CA LEU A 4 32.38 -17.62 -47.06
C LEU A 4 33.20 -17.76 -45.76
N PRO A 5 33.60 -16.65 -45.10
CA PRO A 5 34.19 -16.75 -43.77
C PRO A 5 33.14 -17.25 -42.78
N ASP A 6 33.41 -18.41 -42.18
CA ASP A 6 32.72 -18.86 -40.98
C ASP A 6 33.19 -18.01 -39.79
N LEU A 7 32.20 -17.44 -39.08
CA LEU A 7 32.12 -17.16 -37.63
C LEU A 7 31.73 -15.70 -37.28
N PRO A 8 31.00 -15.48 -36.16
CA PRO A 8 30.19 -16.40 -35.36
C PRO A 8 28.70 -16.07 -35.50
N ALA A 9 27.84 -17.07 -35.31
CA ALA A 9 26.45 -16.77 -34.97
C ALA A 9 26.47 -15.83 -33.75
N ASP A 10 25.91 -14.62 -33.88
CA ASP A 10 25.68 -13.69 -32.79
C ASP A 10 24.64 -14.29 -31.82
N GLN A 11 25.07 -15.34 -31.13
CA GLN A 11 24.36 -16.10 -30.09
C GLN A 11 24.67 -15.48 -28.71
N GLY A 12 25.10 -14.22 -28.69
CA GLY A 12 25.60 -13.52 -27.50
C GLY A 12 24.64 -12.49 -26.93
N GLN A 13 23.83 -11.82 -27.77
CA GLN A 13 22.85 -10.87 -27.25
C GLN A 13 21.54 -11.58 -26.93
N ARG A 14 21.57 -12.42 -25.89
CA ARG A 14 20.35 -12.75 -25.15
C ARG A 14 19.65 -11.43 -24.89
N PRO A 15 18.33 -11.29 -25.15
CA PRO A 15 17.63 -10.06 -24.82
C PRO A 15 18.01 -9.74 -23.38
N GLN A 16 18.67 -8.61 -23.16
CA GLN A 16 18.95 -8.15 -21.81
C GLN A 16 17.60 -8.23 -21.14
N SER A 17 17.46 -9.15 -20.21
CA SER A 17 16.27 -9.30 -19.40
C SER A 17 16.04 -7.88 -18.91
N PHE A 18 15.02 -7.23 -19.46
CA PHE A 18 14.62 -5.91 -19.02
C PHE A 18 14.42 -6.12 -17.54
N GLU A 19 15.40 -5.70 -16.75
CA GLU A 19 15.31 -5.63 -15.31
C GLU A 19 14.25 -4.56 -15.12
N VAL A 20 12.98 -4.98 -15.19
CA VAL A 20 11.83 -4.12 -14.94
C VAL A 20 12.07 -3.68 -13.50
N PRO A 21 12.44 -2.40 -13.25
CA PRO A 21 12.68 -1.95 -11.90
C PRO A 21 11.48 -2.36 -11.08
N SER A 22 11.72 -3.16 -10.03
CA SER A 22 10.68 -3.78 -9.24
C SER A 22 9.67 -2.71 -8.83
N ALA A 23 8.52 -2.69 -9.49
CA ALA A 23 7.44 -1.73 -9.27
C ALA A 23 6.69 -2.02 -7.97
N LEU A 24 7.26 -2.84 -7.07
CA LEU A 24 6.72 -3.05 -5.75
C LEU A 24 6.87 -1.74 -4.96
N PRO A 25 5.76 -1.07 -4.58
CA PRO A 25 5.82 0.08 -3.68
C PRO A 25 6.70 -0.21 -2.46
N SER A 26 7.41 0.83 -2.02
CA SER A 26 8.43 0.70 -0.98
C SER A 26 7.90 -0.03 0.26
N VAL A 27 8.70 -0.95 0.79
CA VAL A 27 8.32 -1.80 1.94
C VAL A 27 7.93 -0.94 3.14
N LEU A 28 8.64 0.18 3.35
CA LEU A 28 8.37 1.12 4.42
C LEU A 28 6.99 1.80 4.26
N ALA A 29 6.61 2.21 3.04
CA ALA A 29 5.30 2.81 2.81
C ALA A 29 4.15 1.84 3.09
N ARG A 30 4.31 0.56 2.73
CA ARG A 30 3.33 -0.48 3.05
C ARG A 30 3.21 -0.72 4.55
N ALA A 31 4.35 -0.77 5.25
CA ALA A 31 4.38 -0.94 6.71
C ALA A 31 3.71 0.23 7.44
N LEU A 32 3.99 1.47 7.03
CA LEU A 32 3.33 2.65 7.60
C LEU A 32 1.83 2.66 7.34
N ALA A 33 1.40 2.39 6.11
CA ALA A 33 -0.03 2.31 5.77
C ALA A 33 -0.75 1.26 6.63
N PHE A 34 -0.16 0.06 6.75
CA PHE A 34 -0.73 -1.01 7.57
C PHE A 34 -0.78 -0.63 9.06
N SER A 35 0.27 -0.01 9.59
CA SER A 35 0.30 0.45 10.98
C SER A 35 -0.76 1.52 11.25
N ALA A 36 -0.98 2.45 10.32
CA ALA A 36 -1.99 3.50 10.45
C ALA A 36 -3.41 2.92 10.50
N VAL A 37 -3.69 1.92 9.65
CA VAL A 37 -4.99 1.22 9.65
C VAL A 37 -5.24 0.49 10.98
N ILE A 38 -4.23 -0.20 11.50
CA ILE A 38 -4.34 -0.88 12.80
C ILE A 38 -4.60 0.12 13.93
N ILE A 39 -3.81 1.19 14.00
CA ILE A 39 -3.95 2.21 15.04
C ILE A 39 -5.32 2.87 14.96
N ALA A 40 -5.80 3.18 13.76
CA ALA A 40 -7.13 3.74 13.53
C ALA A 40 -8.25 2.79 13.99
N GLY A 41 -8.15 1.50 13.67
CA GLY A 41 -9.11 0.50 14.11
C GLY A 41 -9.15 0.35 15.63
N ILE A 42 -7.99 0.26 16.28
CA ILE A 42 -7.90 0.18 17.74
C ILE A 42 -8.50 1.43 18.38
N CYS A 43 -8.13 2.62 17.90
CA CYS A 43 -8.65 3.89 18.41
C CYS A 43 -10.16 4.00 18.23
N GLY A 44 -10.68 3.71 17.03
CA GLY A 44 -12.11 3.75 16.74
C GLY A 44 -12.92 2.75 17.57
N GLY A 45 -12.40 1.54 17.77
CA GLY A 45 -13.02 0.53 18.62
C GLY A 45 -13.04 0.92 20.10
N LEU A 46 -11.92 1.44 20.62
CA LEU A 46 -11.83 1.92 22.00
C LEU A 46 -12.82 3.07 22.25
N MET A 47 -12.91 4.01 21.31
CA MET A 47 -13.81 5.13 21.42
C MET A 47 -15.29 4.69 21.35
N GLY A 48 -15.62 3.75 20.45
CA GLY A 48 -16.96 3.16 20.39
C GLY A 48 -17.37 2.45 21.67
N LEU A 49 -16.44 1.73 22.32
CA LEU A 49 -16.66 1.09 23.61
C LEU A 49 -16.85 2.10 24.74
N ALA A 50 -16.04 3.16 24.78
CA ALA A 50 -16.14 4.21 25.78
C ALA A 50 -17.50 4.94 25.68
N LEU A 51 -17.92 5.29 24.47
CA LEU A 51 -19.20 5.94 24.21
C LEU A 51 -20.39 5.01 24.53
N GLY A 52 -20.33 3.75 24.11
CA GLY A 52 -21.40 2.79 24.39
C GLY A 52 -21.59 2.55 25.89
N ARG A 53 -20.51 2.55 26.68
CA ARG A 53 -20.58 2.46 28.15
C ARG A 53 -21.17 3.71 28.82
N LEU A 54 -21.17 4.86 28.15
CA LEU A 54 -21.81 6.09 28.63
C LEU A 54 -23.31 6.11 28.33
N GLN A 55 -23.73 5.45 27.25
CA GLN A 55 -25.09 5.54 26.72
C GLN A 55 -26.00 4.40 27.23
N TRP A 56 -25.45 3.23 27.55
CA TRP A 56 -26.21 2.03 27.94
C TRP A 56 -25.70 1.39 29.22
N ASP A 57 -26.62 0.73 29.94
CA ASP A 57 -26.34 -0.09 31.12
C ASP A 57 -25.82 -1.49 30.73
N LYS A 58 -25.30 -2.25 31.71
CA LYS A 58 -24.57 -3.52 31.46
C LYS A 58 -25.39 -4.61 30.77
N THR A 59 -26.72 -4.52 30.79
CA THR A 59 -27.62 -5.50 30.16
C THR A 59 -27.46 -5.53 28.63
N GLU A 60 -27.13 -4.40 28.01
CA GLU A 60 -26.98 -4.28 26.54
C GLU A 60 -25.52 -4.38 26.07
N GLN A 61 -24.65 -4.98 26.89
CA GLN A 61 -23.22 -5.06 26.62
C GLN A 61 -22.89 -5.70 25.26
N ALA A 62 -23.70 -6.67 24.81
CA ALA A 62 -23.54 -7.29 23.50
C ALA A 62 -23.67 -6.28 22.35
N TRP A 63 -24.66 -5.38 22.43
CA TRP A 63 -24.88 -4.33 21.43
C TRP A 63 -23.76 -3.30 21.41
N ILE A 64 -23.26 -2.89 22.58
CA ILE A 64 -22.12 -1.98 22.70
C ILE A 64 -20.91 -2.56 21.97
N ILE A 65 -20.59 -3.83 22.21
CA ILE A 65 -19.44 -4.49 21.58
C ILE A 65 -19.66 -4.58 20.07
N LEU A 66 -20.85 -4.99 19.61
CA LEU A 66 -21.16 -5.11 18.19
C LEU A 66 -20.97 -3.78 17.44
N VAL A 67 -21.55 -2.69 17.96
CA VAL A 67 -21.42 -1.36 17.36
C VAL A 67 -19.97 -0.87 17.42
N SER A 68 -19.23 -1.16 18.49
CA SER A 68 -17.81 -0.79 18.57
C SER A 68 -16.96 -1.51 17.52
N ILE A 69 -17.25 -2.78 17.23
CA ILE A 69 -16.56 -3.57 16.19
C ILE A 69 -16.90 -3.01 14.82
N VAL A 70 -18.17 -2.75 14.54
CA VAL A 70 -18.61 -2.18 13.25
C VAL A 70 -17.98 -0.79 13.04
N GLY A 71 -17.95 0.04 14.08
CA GLY A 71 -17.29 1.35 14.06
C GLY A 71 -15.77 1.25 13.83
N SER A 72 -15.10 0.31 14.50
CA SER A 72 -13.68 0.03 14.31
C SER A 72 -13.33 -0.39 12.87
N ILE A 73 -14.15 -1.27 12.27
CA ILE A 73 -14.00 -1.68 10.88
C ILE A 73 -14.20 -0.49 9.95
N SER A 74 -15.27 0.29 10.15
CA SER A 74 -15.55 1.48 9.32
C SER A 74 -14.43 2.52 9.39
N ALA A 75 -13.87 2.77 10.59
CA ALA A 75 -12.74 3.66 10.78
C ALA A 75 -11.48 3.15 10.05
N SER A 76 -11.20 1.84 10.17
CA SER A 76 -10.07 1.19 9.49
C SER A 76 -10.18 1.28 7.97
N VAL A 77 -11.37 1.05 7.42
CA VAL A 77 -11.64 1.16 5.98
C VAL A 77 -11.40 2.60 5.49
N GLY A 78 -11.87 3.60 6.23
CA GLY A 78 -11.64 5.01 5.90
C GLY A 78 -10.14 5.34 5.82
N VAL A 79 -9.37 4.93 6.83
CA VAL A 79 -7.92 5.16 6.85
C VAL A 79 -7.18 4.37 5.77
N ALA A 80 -7.64 3.17 5.43
CA ALA A 80 -7.07 2.39 4.34
C ALA A 80 -7.21 3.12 2.99
N ILE A 81 -8.38 3.70 2.72
CA ILE A 81 -8.62 4.50 1.50
C ILE A 81 -7.67 5.70 1.47
N VAL A 82 -7.60 6.47 2.56
CA VAL A 82 -6.71 7.65 2.64
C VAL A 82 -5.25 7.25 2.44
N ALA A 83 -4.78 6.18 3.08
CA ALA A 83 -3.42 5.69 2.92
C ALA A 83 -3.12 5.33 1.46
N VAL A 84 -4.03 4.62 0.78
CA VAL A 84 -3.88 4.30 -0.65
C VAL A 84 -3.81 5.57 -1.49
N LEU A 85 -4.70 6.55 -1.25
CA LEU A 85 -4.69 7.81 -1.99
C LEU A 85 -3.38 8.58 -1.80
N VAL A 86 -2.84 8.63 -0.57
CA VAL A 86 -1.55 9.25 -0.28
C VAL A 86 -0.42 8.52 -1.00
N LEU A 87 -0.38 7.19 -0.96
CA LEU A 87 0.63 6.41 -1.68
C LEU A 87 0.54 6.63 -3.19
N ARG A 88 -0.67 6.71 -3.74
CA ARG A 88 -0.90 7.03 -5.16
C ARG A 88 -0.39 8.42 -5.51
N ALA A 89 -0.64 9.42 -4.67
CA ALA A 89 -0.10 10.76 -4.85
C ALA A 89 1.43 10.77 -4.81
N MET A 90 2.06 10.09 -3.84
CA MET A 90 3.52 10.03 -3.74
C MET A 90 4.17 9.31 -4.93
N ALA A 91 3.51 8.27 -5.47
CA ALA A 91 3.99 7.56 -6.64
C ALA A 91 4.04 8.47 -7.88
N GLU A 92 2.99 9.25 -8.12
CA GLU A 92 2.94 10.21 -9.23
C GLU A 92 4.09 11.23 -9.15
N TRP A 93 4.35 11.76 -7.96
CA TRP A 93 5.40 12.77 -7.77
C TRP A 93 6.80 12.17 -7.96
N SER A 94 7.00 10.92 -7.53
CA SER A 94 8.28 10.22 -7.71
C SER A 94 8.61 9.96 -9.18
N ASP A 95 7.59 9.69 -10.01
CA ASP A 95 7.76 9.45 -11.44
C ASP A 95 8.23 10.74 -12.15
N VAL A 96 7.59 11.88 -11.85
CA VAL A 96 7.97 13.20 -12.37
C VAL A 96 9.41 13.57 -11.99
N ALA A 97 9.82 13.29 -10.74
CA ALA A 97 11.18 13.58 -10.27
C ALA A 97 12.24 12.77 -11.05
N SER A 98 11.95 11.49 -11.34
CA SER A 98 12.86 10.61 -12.08
C SER A 98 13.08 11.08 -13.53
N ILE A 99 12.02 11.53 -14.21
CA ILE A 99 12.09 12.05 -15.58
C ILE A 99 12.94 13.32 -15.65
N ARG A 100 12.82 14.19 -14.64
CA ARG A 100 13.59 15.44 -14.57
C ARG A 100 15.09 15.17 -14.39
N VAL A 101 15.47 14.16 -13.61
CA VAL A 101 16.88 13.75 -13.44
C VAL A 101 17.48 13.26 -14.76
N ARG A 102 16.72 12.48 -15.56
CA ARG A 102 17.20 11.95 -16.84
C ARG A 102 17.39 13.01 -17.94
N ARG A 103 16.74 14.18 -17.81
CA ARG A 103 16.86 15.29 -18.77
C ARG A 103 18.02 16.24 -18.49
N ARG A 104 18.76 16.06 -17.40
CA ARG A 104 19.87 16.94 -16.99
C ARG A 104 21.20 16.24 -17.19
#